data_AF-A0A8B3DK18-F1
#
_entry.id   AF-A0A8B3DK18-F1
#
_cell.length_a   1.000
_cell.length_b   1.000
_cell.length_c   1.000
_cell.angle_alpha   90.00
_cell.angle_beta   90.00
_cell.angle_gamma   90.00
#
_symmetry.space_group_name_H-M   'P 1'
#
loop_
_entity.id
_entity.type
_entity.pdbx_description
1 polymer ?
#
loop_
_entity_poly.entity_id
_entity_poly.type
_entity_poly.pdbx_seq_one_letter_code
_entity_poly.pdbx_strand_id
1 'polypeptide(L)'
;MKGSNKKKPAMTSTERGRRRDAKLERFGIKKRYYRSSATQRRLVKRLQDVTDDSHEGVIHEALKLYGRKHGLTLKMMKEELDKCQEQSPSEK
;
A
#
# COMPACT_ATOMS: atom_id res chain seq x y z
N MET A 1 -44.15 0.70 15.12
CA MET A 1 -43.46 1.25 13.93
C MET A 1 -42.16 0.48 13.73
N LYS A 2 -42.06 -0.36 12.68
CA LYS A 2 -40.82 -1.12 12.38
C LYS A 2 -39.86 -0.17 11.65
N GLY A 3 -38.76 0.20 12.30
CA GLY A 3 -37.73 1.07 11.72
C GLY A 3 -37.11 0.41 10.49
N SER A 4 -37.10 1.12 9.37
CA SER A 4 -36.45 0.66 8.14
C SER A 4 -34.94 0.54 8.38
N ASN A 5 -34.42 -0.68 8.23
CA ASN A 5 -32.97 -0.93 8.24
C ASN A 5 -32.35 -0.26 7.01
N LYS A 6 -31.96 1.01 7.14
CA LYS A 6 -31.22 1.73 6.10
C LYS A 6 -29.90 0.99 5.87
N LYS A 7 -29.72 0.44 4.66
CA LYS A 7 -28.45 -0.16 4.24
C LYS A 7 -27.37 0.92 4.35
N LYS A 8 -26.35 0.67 5.17
CA LYS A 8 -25.22 1.60 5.31
C LYS A 8 -24.54 1.76 3.94
N PRO A 9 -24.16 2.99 3.54
CA PRO A 9 -23.45 3.21 2.30
C PRO A 9 -22.12 2.44 2.29
N ALA A 10 -21.68 2.06 1.09
CA ALA A 10 -20.39 1.40 0.93
C ALA A 10 -19.26 2.32 1.41
N MET A 11 -18.37 1.80 2.25
CA MET A 11 -17.24 2.57 2.78
C MET A 11 -16.31 2.99 1.65
N THR A 12 -15.90 4.26 1.70
CA THR A 12 -14.84 4.82 0.84
C THR A 12 -13.49 4.13 1.12
N SER A 13 -12.54 4.25 0.19
CA SER A 13 -11.21 3.64 0.35
C SER A 13 -10.52 4.10 1.65
N THR A 14 -10.62 5.40 1.93
CA THR A 14 -10.07 6.02 3.14
C THR A 14 -10.71 5.48 4.42
N GLU A 15 -12.04 5.33 4.45
CA GLU A 15 -12.76 4.75 5.59
C GLU A 15 -12.40 3.27 5.81
N ARG A 16 -12.25 2.51 4.73
CA ARG A 16 -11.78 1.11 4.81
C ARG A 16 -10.37 1.02 5.40
N GLY A 17 -9.47 1.91 4.98
CA GLY A 17 -8.13 2.03 5.52
C GLY A 17 -8.14 2.30 7.02
N ARG A 18 -8.87 3.33 7.46
CA ARG A 18 -9.01 3.67 8.89
C ARG A 18 -9.58 2.52 9.72
N ARG A 19 -10.62 1.85 9.22
CA ARG A 19 -11.23 0.70 9.91
C ARG A 19 -10.28 -0.48 10.03
N ARG A 20 -9.48 -0.76 8.99
CA ARG A 20 -8.44 -1.79 9.03
C ARG A 20 -7.38 -1.44 10.08
N ASP A 21 -6.95 -0.19 10.09
CA ASP A 21 -5.88 0.28 10.96
C ASP A 21 -6.29 0.22 12.44
N ALA A 22 -7.50 0.67 12.76
CA ALA A 22 -8.09 0.52 14.10
C ALA A 22 -8.22 -0.96 14.52
N LYS A 23 -8.52 -1.86 13.58
CA LYS A 23 -8.56 -3.30 13.87
C LYS A 23 -7.15 -3.83 14.21
N LEU A 24 -6.14 -3.47 13.43
CA LEU A 24 -4.76 -3.90 13.68
C LEU A 24 -4.27 -3.44 15.06
N GLU A 25 -4.54 -2.19 15.42
CA GLU A 25 -4.22 -1.62 16.73
C GLU A 25 -4.92 -2.38 17.87
N ARG A 26 -6.22 -2.66 17.74
CA ARG A 26 -6.99 -3.42 18.74
C ARG A 26 -6.41 -4.82 19.02
N PHE A 27 -5.84 -5.47 18.01
CA PHE A 27 -5.21 -6.79 18.14
C PHE A 27 -3.71 -6.71 18.44
N GLY A 28 -3.16 -5.51 18.67
CA GLY A 28 -1.72 -5.33 18.94
C GLY A 28 -0.83 -5.66 17.74
N ILE A 29 -1.39 -5.77 16.53
CA ILE A 29 -0.65 -6.15 15.32
C ILE A 29 0.09 -4.91 14.82
N LYS A 30 1.42 -4.91 14.98
CA LYS A 30 2.29 -3.87 14.42
C LYS A 30 2.40 -4.05 12.91
N LYS A 31 2.12 -2.99 12.16
CA LYS A 31 2.39 -2.97 10.72
C LYS A 31 3.89 -3.01 10.48
N ARG A 32 4.38 -4.01 9.74
CA ARG A 32 5.71 -3.98 9.16
C ARG A 32 5.67 -3.03 7.96
N TYR A 33 6.34 -1.89 8.11
CA TYR A 33 6.59 -1.00 6.99
C TYR A 33 7.98 -1.30 6.45
N TYR A 34 8.08 -1.68 5.17
CA TYR A 34 9.35 -1.71 4.49
C TYR A 34 9.84 -0.27 4.34
N ARG A 35 10.82 0.10 5.16
CA ARG A 35 11.39 1.45 5.15
C ARG A 35 12.25 1.58 3.91
N SER A 36 11.78 2.36 2.94
CA SER A 36 12.57 2.72 1.76
C SER A 36 13.91 3.33 2.16
N SER A 37 14.94 3.10 1.35
CA SER A 37 16.28 3.64 1.59
C SER A 37 16.25 5.18 1.59
N ALA A 38 17.23 5.81 2.23
CA ALA A 38 17.30 7.28 2.29
C ALA A 38 17.32 7.91 0.89
N THR A 39 18.00 7.25 -0.06
CA THR A 39 18.08 7.66 -1.47
C THR A 39 16.73 7.54 -2.16
N GLN A 40 16.01 6.42 -1.97
CA GLN A 40 14.67 6.22 -2.55
C GLN A 40 13.68 7.29 -2.06
N ARG A 41 13.70 7.61 -0.76
CA ARG A 41 12.84 8.68 -0.22
C ARG A 41 13.10 10.04 -0.85
N ARG A 42 14.38 10.39 -1.06
CA ARG A 42 14.74 11.66 -1.73
C ARG A 42 14.30 11.69 -3.18
N LEU A 43 14.43 10.58 -3.89
CA LEU A 43 14.01 10.46 -5.28
C LEU A 43 12.48 10.60 -5.41
N VAL A 44 11.72 9.92 -4.55
CA VAL A 44 10.25 10.06 -4.55
C VAL A 44 9.86 11.50 -4.22
N LYS A 45 10.49 12.14 -3.22
CA LYS A 45 10.20 13.55 -2.90
C LYS A 45 10.45 14.48 -4.09
N ARG A 46 11.59 14.34 -4.77
CA ARG A 46 11.89 15.13 -5.98
C ARG A 46 10.89 14.89 -7.11
N LEU A 47 10.42 13.65 -7.29
CA LEU A 47 9.40 13.33 -8.27
C LEU A 47 8.07 14.01 -7.92
N GLN A 48 7.66 13.95 -6.65
CA GLN A 48 6.45 14.65 -6.18
C GLN A 48 6.53 16.16 -6.42
N ASP A 49 7.70 16.77 -6.17
CA ASP A 49 7.91 18.20 -6.39
C ASP A 49 7.79 18.60 -7.88
N VAL A 50 8.03 17.67 -8.81
CA VAL A 50 7.96 17.90 -10.26
C VAL A 50 6.58 17.57 -10.85
N THR A 51 5.90 16.55 -10.32
CA THR A 51 4.62 16.08 -10.86
C THR A 51 3.39 16.65 -10.14
N ASP A 52 3.59 17.34 -9.01
CA ASP A 52 2.54 17.82 -8.10
C ASP A 52 1.56 16.71 -7.69
N ASP A 53 2.09 15.48 -7.61
CA ASP A 53 1.30 14.27 -7.43
C ASP A 53 1.48 13.69 -6.01
N SER A 54 0.48 12.93 -5.57
CA SER A 54 0.52 12.27 -4.26
C SER A 54 1.64 11.22 -4.20
N HIS A 55 2.17 10.95 -3.01
CA HIS A 55 3.25 9.97 -2.82
C HIS A 55 2.90 8.59 -3.40
N GLU A 56 1.66 8.15 -3.15
CA GLU A 56 1.12 6.90 -3.68
C GLU A 56 0.97 6.94 -5.21
N GLY A 57 0.57 8.08 -5.77
CA GLY A 57 0.47 8.31 -7.22
C GLY A 57 1.81 8.13 -7.93
N VAL A 58 2.86 8.78 -7.41
CA VAL A 58 4.23 8.68 -7.94
C VAL A 58 4.75 7.25 -7.91
N ILE A 59 4.53 6.54 -6.80
CA ILE A 59 4.95 5.13 -6.69
C ILE A 59 4.20 4.25 -7.68
N HIS A 60 2.90 4.47 -7.85
CA HIS A 60 2.07 3.68 -8.75
C HIS A 60 2.44 3.89 -10.23
N GLU A 61 2.70 5.14 -10.63
CA GLU A 61 3.26 5.48 -11.96
C GLU A 61 4.61 4.80 -12.20
N ALA A 62 5.53 4.89 -11.23
CA ALA A 62 6.85 4.27 -11.32
C ALA A 62 6.76 2.74 -11.48
N LEU A 63 5.88 2.09 -10.70
CA LEU A 63 5.63 0.64 -10.81
C LEU A 63 5.05 0.25 -12.18
N LYS A 64 4.14 1.05 -12.73
CA LYS A 64 3.61 0.82 -14.08
C LYS A 64 4.69 0.91 -15.15
N LEU A 65 5.53 1.95 -15.11
CA LEU A 65 6.61 2.14 -16.06
C LEU A 65 7.64 1.02 -15.97
N TYR A 66 8.02 0.65 -14.74
CA TYR A 66 8.93 -0.47 -14.50
C TYR A 66 8.33 -1.80 -15.01
N GLY A 67 7.05 -2.03 -14.75
CA GLY A 67 6.32 -3.20 -15.26
C GLY A 67 6.33 -3.28 -16.78
N ARG A 68 6.03 -2.17 -17.47
CA ARG A 68 6.09 -2.11 -18.94
C ARG A 68 7.49 -2.38 -19.47
N LYS A 69 8.53 -1.81 -18.85
CA LYS A 69 9.92 -1.98 -19.28
C LYS A 69 10.39 -3.43 -19.22
N HIS A 70 9.93 -4.17 -18.21
CA HIS A 70 10.39 -5.54 -17.94
C HIS A 70 9.35 -6.62 -18.28
N GLY A 71 8.22 -6.26 -18.87
CA GLY A 71 7.13 -7.21 -19.16
C GLY A 71 6.48 -7.79 -17.91
N LEU A 72 6.60 -7.11 -16.76
CA LEU A 72 6.09 -7.57 -15.48
C LEU A 72 4.68 -7.03 -15.24
N THR A 73 3.75 -7.92 -14.91
CA THR A 73 2.42 -7.52 -14.44
C THR A 73 2.45 -7.22 -12.94
N LEU A 74 1.53 -6.36 -12.48
CA LEU A 74 1.38 -6.07 -11.05
C LEU A 74 1.11 -7.34 -10.22
N LYS A 75 0.46 -8.34 -10.83
CA LYS A 75 0.23 -9.65 -10.22
C LYS A 75 1.57 -10.37 -9.95
N MET A 76 2.47 -10.41 -10.93
CA MET A 76 3.78 -11.05 -10.78
C MET A 76 4.65 -10.35 -9.74
N MET A 77 4.67 -9.01 -9.72
CA MET A 77 5.42 -8.25 -8.69
C MET A 77 4.90 -8.53 -7.28
N LYS A 78 3.58 -8.67 -7.13
CA LYS A 78 2.97 -9.04 -5.84
C LYS A 78 3.37 -10.45 -5.43
N GLU A 79 3.30 -11.41 -6.34
CA GLU A 79 3.70 -12.81 -6.07
C GLU A 79 5.18 -12.91 -5.66
N GLU A 80 6.07 -12.10 -6.24
CA GLU A 80 7.47 -12.01 -5.81
C GLU A 80 7.62 -11.38 -4.42
N LEU A 81 6.92 -10.28 -4.15
CA LEU A 81 6.92 -9.63 -2.84
C LEU A 81 6.44 -10.57 -1.72
N ASP A 82 5.37 -11.33 -2.00
CA ASP A 82 4.81 -12.31 -1.07
C ASP A 82 5.83 -13.44 -0.81
N LYS A 83 6.51 -13.96 -1.84
CA LYS A 83 7.61 -14.94 -1.68
C LYS A 83 8.79 -14.39 -0.88
N CYS A 84 9.18 -13.14 -1.10
CA CYS A 84 10.25 -12.50 -0.33
C CYS A 84 9.88 -12.32 1.15
N GLN A 85 8.60 -12.18 1.50
CA GLN A 85 8.13 -12.13 2.88
C GLN A 85 8.21 -13.50 3.56
N GLU A 86 7.83 -14.55 2.85
CA GLU A 86 7.92 -15.95 3.33
C GLU A 86 9.38 -16.39 3.57
N GLN A 87 10.33 -15.83 2.81
CA GLN A 87 11.76 -16.13 2.94
C GLN A 87 12.51 -15.29 3.99
N SER A 88 11.88 -14.28 4.62
CA SER A 88 12.52 -13.58 5.72
C SER A 88 12.63 -14.54 6.92
N PRO A 89 13.84 -14.95 7.35
CA PRO A 89 13.96 -15.81 8.51
C PRO A 89 13.34 -15.06 9.69
N SER A 90 12.49 -15.74 10.43
CA SER A 90 12.14 -15.34 11.78
C SER A 90 13.43 -15.31 12.59
N GLU A 91 14.12 -14.17 12.61
CA GLU A 91 15.07 -13.88 13.67
C GLU A 91 14.29 -13.96 14.98
N LYS A 92 14.83 -14.82 15.85
CA LYS A 92 14.29 -15.33 17.12
C LYS A 92 13.83 -14.25 18.08
#